data_AF-A0A1C5VEZ4-F1
#
_entry.id   AF-A0A1C5VEZ4-F1
#
_cell.length_a   1.000
_cell.length_b   1.000
_cell.length_c   1.000
_cell.angle_alpha   90.00
_cell.angle_beta   90.00
_cell.angle_gamma   90.00
#
_symmetry.space_group_name_H-M   'P 1'
#
loop_
_entity.id
_entity.type
_entity.pdbx_description
1 polymer ?
#
loop_
_entity_poly.entity_id
_entity_poly.type
_entity_poly.pdbx_seq_one_letter_code
_entity_poly.pdbx_strand_id
1 'polypeptide(L)'
;MITFTESGMNFSYEEQNTFYIEKSELYETSLRNHQVSSVECITVRTHRNYHKVLFIEAKASAPNPNGPKGIGRFEEFVEELCVKFRHSLAMCYAILHDVHGIKDSTSHDMGAVLRSCLEAQPQILYVVIIQKHEPSWCNGLQEALHKALTSMRSIWKIQVVVINEEIARTVQLIQ
;
A
#
# COMPACT_ATOMS: atom_id res chain seq x y z
N MET A 1 12.62 9.28 11.37
CA MET A 1 12.24 9.13 9.95
C MET A 1 12.45 7.68 9.56
N ILE A 2 11.48 7.06 8.89
CA ILE A 2 11.62 5.76 8.23
C ILE A 2 12.10 6.01 6.80
N THR A 3 13.20 5.36 6.41
CA THR A 3 13.75 5.42 5.05
C THR A 3 14.00 4.03 4.50
N PHE A 4 13.63 3.80 3.25
CA PHE A 4 13.87 2.53 2.58
C PHE A 4 13.92 2.70 1.06
N THR A 5 14.50 1.71 0.38
CA THR A 5 14.55 1.65 -1.08
C THR A 5 13.76 0.43 -1.53
N GLU A 6 12.80 0.64 -2.42
CA GLU A 6 12.02 -0.44 -3.01
C GLU A 6 11.85 -0.20 -4.51
N SER A 7 12.02 -1.25 -5.32
CA SER A 7 11.85 -1.20 -6.77
C SER A 7 12.65 -0.09 -7.46
N GLY A 8 13.83 0.24 -6.91
CA GLY A 8 14.72 1.29 -7.40
C GLY A 8 14.31 2.72 -7.04
N MET A 9 13.32 2.90 -6.17
CA MET A 9 12.82 4.19 -5.70
C MET A 9 13.09 4.36 -4.20
N ASN A 10 13.38 5.59 -3.76
CA ASN A 10 13.69 5.89 -2.37
C ASN A 10 12.49 6.52 -1.66
N PHE A 11 12.17 6.02 -0.47
CA PHE A 11 11.07 6.48 0.36
C PHE A 11 11.62 7.09 1.65
N SER A 12 10.97 8.15 2.13
CA SER A 12 11.34 8.81 3.38
C SER A 12 10.08 9.40 4.02
N TYR A 13 9.69 8.86 5.17
CA TYR A 13 8.46 9.22 5.86
C TYR A 13 8.66 9.39 7.36
N GLU A 14 7.82 10.23 7.98
CA GLU A 14 7.81 10.42 9.44
C GLU A 14 7.36 9.14 10.15
N GLU A 15 8.09 8.74 11.19
CA GLU A 15 7.82 7.52 11.97
C GLU A 15 6.41 7.52 12.55
N GLN A 16 6.00 8.65 13.15
CA GLN A 16 4.68 8.79 13.76
C GLN A 16 3.52 8.62 12.76
N ASN A 17 3.78 8.89 11.49
CA ASN A 17 2.77 8.82 10.43
C ASN A 17 2.79 7.48 9.70
N THR A 18 3.74 6.59 9.99
CA THR A 18 4.08 5.51 9.07
C THR A 18 4.11 4.16 9.76
N PHE A 19 3.78 3.13 9.01
CA PHE A 19 3.99 1.75 9.34
C PHE A 19 4.75 1.09 8.19
N TYR A 20 6.01 0.73 8.41
CA TYR A 20 6.78 -0.05 7.44
C TYR A 20 6.38 -1.52 7.55
N ILE A 21 5.15 -1.83 7.15
CA ILE A 21 4.48 -3.12 7.39
C ILE A 21 5.29 -4.32 6.88
N GLU A 22 5.95 -4.20 5.72
CA GLU A 22 6.74 -5.30 5.13
C GLU A 22 8.00 -5.64 5.95
N LYS A 23 8.43 -4.71 6.81
CA LYS A 23 9.55 -4.84 7.75
C LYS A 23 9.13 -4.86 9.21
N SER A 24 7.83 -5.03 9.46
CA SER A 24 7.33 -5.15 10.81
C SER A 24 7.70 -6.51 11.41
N GLU A 25 7.96 -6.53 12.71
CA GLU A 25 8.33 -7.75 13.42
C GLU A 25 7.22 -8.82 13.27
N LEU A 26 5.95 -8.41 13.44
CA LEU A 26 4.81 -9.31 13.27
C LEU A 26 4.77 -9.93 11.87
N TYR A 27 5.00 -9.12 10.82
CA TYR A 27 4.97 -9.63 9.45
C TYR A 27 6.13 -10.60 9.20
N GLU A 28 7.36 -10.18 9.46
CA GLU A 28 8.56 -10.97 9.14
C GLU A 28 8.64 -12.27 9.95
N THR A 29 8.28 -12.25 11.23
CA THR A 29 8.42 -13.41 12.11
C THR A 29 7.24 -14.37 12.04
N SER A 30 6.02 -13.85 11.86
CA SER A 30 4.80 -14.62 12.16
C SER A 30 3.87 -14.77 10.97
N LEU A 31 3.81 -13.82 10.04
CA LEU A 31 2.77 -13.82 8.99
C LEU A 31 3.29 -14.16 7.59
N ARG A 32 4.52 -13.75 7.26
CA ARG A 32 5.10 -13.90 5.91
C ARG A 32 5.07 -15.34 5.38
N ASN A 33 5.25 -16.32 6.26
CA ASN A 33 5.26 -17.75 5.90
C ASN A 33 3.86 -18.38 5.83
N HIS A 34 2.80 -17.62 6.08
CA HIS A 34 1.41 -18.09 6.11
C HIS A 34 0.57 -17.54 4.95
N GLN A 35 1.18 -17.39 3.76
CA GLN A 35 0.54 -16.85 2.56
C GLN A 35 0.01 -15.41 2.72
N VAL A 36 0.50 -14.69 3.74
CA VAL A 36 0.20 -13.27 3.94
C VAL A 36 1.18 -12.44 3.13
N SER A 37 0.66 -11.45 2.42
CA SER A 37 1.43 -10.51 1.61
C SER A 37 1.13 -9.11 2.10
N SER A 38 2.11 -8.22 2.04
CA SER A 38 1.90 -6.82 2.42
C SER A 38 2.23 -5.88 1.27
N VAL A 39 1.65 -4.69 1.33
CA VAL A 39 2.23 -3.52 0.67
C VAL A 39 3.55 -3.16 1.34
N GLU A 40 4.29 -2.21 0.76
CA GLU A 40 5.58 -1.81 1.30
C GLU A 40 5.39 -1.06 2.62
N CYS A 41 4.57 -0.01 2.61
CA CYS A 41 4.28 0.77 3.80
C CYS A 41 2.86 1.35 3.80
N ILE A 42 2.42 1.79 4.98
CA ILE A 42 1.25 2.64 5.15
C ILE A 42 1.71 3.96 5.73
N THR A 43 1.27 5.10 5.19
CA THR A 43 1.61 6.41 5.74
C THR A 43 0.44 7.39 5.72
N VAL A 44 0.44 8.37 6.63
CA VAL A 44 -0.53 9.45 6.65
C VAL A 44 -0.02 10.64 5.84
N ARG A 45 -0.84 11.08 4.90
CA ARG A 45 -0.65 12.37 4.23
C ARG A 45 -1.72 13.36 4.69
N THR A 46 -1.26 14.44 5.29
CA THR A 46 -2.12 15.54 5.74
C THR A 46 -2.12 16.63 4.69
N HIS A 47 -3.31 17.03 4.22
CA HIS A 47 -3.48 18.22 3.40
C HIS A 47 -4.61 19.07 3.98
N ARG A 48 -4.23 20.26 4.49
CA ARG A 48 -5.11 21.10 5.32
C ARG A 48 -5.62 20.30 6.52
N ASN A 49 -6.95 20.18 6.69
CA ASN A 49 -7.58 19.46 7.80
C ASN A 49 -8.01 18.04 7.43
N TYR A 50 -7.49 17.48 6.34
CA TYR A 50 -7.84 16.13 5.88
C TYR A 50 -6.62 15.22 5.92
N HIS A 51 -6.79 14.08 6.58
CA HIS A 51 -5.81 13.00 6.64
C HIS A 51 -6.20 11.91 5.65
N LYS A 52 -5.29 11.56 4.75
CA LYS A 52 -5.40 10.39 3.90
C LYS A 52 -4.43 9.32 4.40
N VAL A 53 -4.92 8.09 4.54
CA VAL A 53 -4.10 6.93 4.85
C VAL A 53 -3.74 6.25 3.54
N LEU A 54 -2.46 6.31 3.18
CA LEU A 54 -1.93 5.79 1.94
C LEU A 54 -1.37 4.39 2.19
N PHE A 55 -1.90 3.40 1.50
CA PHE A 55 -1.29 2.08 1.37
C PHE A 55 -0.44 2.10 0.11
N ILE A 56 0.89 1.96 0.23
CA ILE A 56 1.82 2.18 -0.87
C ILE A 56 2.47 0.87 -1.27
N GLU A 57 2.23 0.46 -2.51
CA GLU A 57 2.93 -0.63 -3.19
C GLU A 57 3.84 -0.05 -4.28
N ALA A 58 5.07 -0.57 -4.38
CA ALA A 58 6.04 -0.15 -5.38
C ALA A 58 6.47 -1.34 -6.24
N LYS A 59 6.54 -1.15 -7.55
CA LYS A 59 7.02 -2.16 -8.51
C LYS A 59 7.98 -1.54 -9.50
N ALA A 60 9.01 -2.29 -9.89
CA ALA A 60 9.95 -1.84 -10.93
C ALA A 60 9.27 -1.71 -12.31
N SER A 61 8.31 -2.59 -12.61
CA SER A 61 7.57 -2.61 -13.87
C SER A 61 6.22 -3.30 -13.72
N ALA A 62 5.35 -3.17 -14.73
CA ALA A 62 4.09 -3.89 -14.86
C ALA A 62 4.06 -4.67 -16.19
N PRO A 63 3.41 -5.85 -16.26
CA PRO A 63 3.29 -6.60 -17.50
C PRO A 63 2.42 -5.85 -18.53
N ASN A 64 2.81 -5.89 -19.81
CA ASN A 64 2.00 -5.35 -20.89
C ASN A 64 0.85 -6.32 -21.24
N PRO A 65 -0.43 -5.92 -21.07
CA PRO A 65 -1.57 -6.79 -21.35
C PRO A 65 -1.67 -7.22 -22.82
N ASN A 66 -1.11 -6.43 -23.74
CA ASN A 66 -1.12 -6.70 -25.19
C ASN A 66 0.07 -7.54 -25.67
N GLY A 67 0.94 -8.01 -24.77
CA GLY A 67 2.10 -8.83 -25.11
C GLY A 67 1.77 -10.31 -25.42
N PRO A 68 2.72 -11.11 -25.93
CA PRO A 68 2.51 -12.51 -26.33
C PRO A 68 2.04 -13.48 -25.22
N LYS A 69 2.19 -13.08 -23.95
CA LYS A 69 1.64 -13.74 -22.75
C LYS A 69 0.96 -12.72 -21.82
N GLY A 70 0.52 -11.61 -22.40
CA GLY A 70 0.20 -10.37 -21.69
C GLY A 70 -0.98 -10.51 -20.77
N ILE A 71 -2.09 -11.10 -21.23
CA ILE A 71 -3.35 -11.09 -20.48
C ILE A 71 -3.28 -11.89 -19.18
N GLY A 72 -2.83 -13.15 -19.22
CA GLY A 72 -2.75 -13.99 -18.02
C GLY A 72 -1.76 -13.45 -16.98
N ARG A 73 -0.58 -13.00 -17.42
CA ARG A 73 0.41 -12.38 -16.52
C ARG A 73 -0.07 -11.05 -15.94
N PHE A 74 -0.85 -10.29 -16.70
CA PHE A 74 -1.44 -9.05 -16.22
C PHE A 74 -2.54 -9.31 -15.19
N GLU A 75 -3.38 -10.30 -15.41
CA GLU A 75 -4.41 -10.71 -14.43
C GLU A 75 -3.78 -11.22 -13.13
N GLU A 76 -2.75 -12.08 -13.21
CA GLU A 76 -1.98 -12.53 -12.04
C GLU A 76 -1.34 -11.37 -11.28
N PHE A 77 -0.76 -10.41 -12.00
CA PHE A 77 -0.17 -9.20 -11.41
C PHE A 77 -1.21 -8.32 -10.73
N VAL A 78 -2.39 -8.14 -11.34
CA VAL A 78 -3.51 -7.39 -10.73
C VAL A 78 -3.98 -8.09 -9.46
N GLU A 79 -4.11 -9.41 -9.46
CA GLU A 79 -4.53 -10.15 -8.27
C GLU A 79 -3.47 -10.08 -7.16
N GLU A 80 -2.18 -10.16 -7.48
CA GLU A 80 -1.09 -9.97 -6.50
C GLU A 80 -1.22 -8.62 -5.77
N LEU A 81 -1.41 -7.53 -6.52
CA LEU A 81 -1.63 -6.19 -5.96
C LEU A 81 -2.89 -6.14 -5.08
N CYS A 82 -3.98 -6.75 -5.54
CA CYS A 82 -5.23 -6.81 -4.77
C CYS A 82 -5.06 -7.58 -3.45
N VAL A 83 -4.37 -8.72 -3.49
CA VAL A 83 -4.07 -9.55 -2.31
C VAL A 83 -3.23 -8.76 -1.31
N LYS A 84 -2.13 -8.14 -1.75
CA LYS A 84 -1.28 -7.29 -0.90
C LYS A 84 -2.07 -6.18 -0.21
N PHE A 85 -2.94 -5.49 -0.94
CA PHE A 85 -3.80 -4.46 -0.35
C PHE A 85 -4.78 -5.03 0.69
N ARG A 86 -5.53 -6.08 0.34
CA ARG A 86 -6.53 -6.70 1.22
C ARG A 86 -5.89 -7.22 2.51
N HIS A 87 -4.77 -7.92 2.39
CA HIS A 87 -4.03 -8.47 3.52
C HIS A 87 -3.46 -7.36 4.40
N SER A 88 -2.87 -6.31 3.82
CA SER A 88 -2.36 -5.17 4.60
C SER A 88 -3.45 -4.46 5.38
N LEU A 89 -4.61 -4.24 4.75
CA LEU A 89 -5.75 -3.64 5.44
C LEU A 89 -6.23 -4.53 6.60
N ALA A 90 -6.37 -5.84 6.36
CA ALA A 90 -6.76 -6.79 7.40
C ALA A 90 -5.74 -6.81 8.56
N MET A 91 -4.45 -6.79 8.25
CA MET A 91 -3.38 -6.74 9.25
C MET A 91 -3.44 -5.47 10.10
N CYS A 92 -3.63 -4.29 9.48
CA CYS A 92 -3.77 -3.04 10.22
C CYS A 92 -4.88 -3.14 11.27
N TYR A 93 -6.06 -3.63 10.89
CA TYR A 93 -7.17 -3.75 11.85
C TYR A 93 -6.98 -4.90 12.84
N ALA A 94 -6.37 -6.02 12.45
CA ALA A 94 -6.01 -7.09 13.38
C ALA A 94 -5.06 -6.59 14.49
N ILE A 95 -4.11 -5.72 14.13
CA ILE A 95 -3.21 -5.05 15.06
C ILE A 95 -3.98 -4.07 15.97
N LEU A 96 -4.85 -3.23 15.41
CA LEU A 96 -5.65 -2.27 16.18
C LEU A 96 -6.55 -2.94 17.22
N HIS A 97 -7.07 -4.13 16.88
CA HIS A 97 -7.94 -4.92 17.76
C HIS A 97 -7.18 -5.92 18.64
N ASP A 98 -5.85 -5.87 18.67
CA ASP A 98 -5.00 -6.77 19.47
C ASP A 98 -5.30 -8.27 19.25
N VAL A 99 -5.62 -8.65 18.01
CA VAL A 99 -5.97 -10.05 17.66
C VAL A 99 -4.79 -10.99 17.95
N HIS A 100 -3.56 -10.49 17.87
CA HIS A 100 -2.34 -11.25 18.10
C HIS A 100 -1.87 -11.23 19.57
N GLY A 101 -2.59 -10.55 20.48
CA GLY A 101 -2.27 -10.49 21.90
C GLY A 101 -0.92 -9.81 22.18
N ILE A 102 -0.56 -8.80 21.37
CA ILE A 102 0.61 -7.95 21.54
C ILE A 102 0.26 -6.95 22.65
N LYS A 103 0.35 -7.41 23.90
CA LYS A 103 -0.08 -6.70 25.11
C LYS A 103 0.62 -5.37 25.38
N ASP A 104 1.73 -5.06 24.69
CA ASP A 104 2.46 -3.81 24.86
C ASP A 104 2.22 -2.83 23.70
N SER A 105 1.42 -1.80 24.00
CA SER A 105 1.14 -0.66 23.13
C SER A 105 2.38 0.12 22.66
N THR A 106 3.56 -0.14 23.24
CA THR A 106 4.84 0.51 22.90
C THR A 106 5.69 -0.24 21.86
N SER A 107 5.30 -1.47 21.46
CA SER A 107 6.06 -2.30 20.51
C SER A 107 5.43 -2.37 19.12
N HIS A 108 4.46 -1.50 18.82
CA HIS A 108 3.81 -1.51 17.52
C HIS A 108 4.62 -0.65 16.56
N ASP A 109 5.19 -1.27 15.53
CA ASP A 109 5.86 -0.63 14.38
C ASP A 109 4.97 0.41 13.63
N MET A 110 3.68 0.51 14.00
CA MET A 110 2.73 1.49 13.49
C MET A 110 2.77 2.79 14.30
N GLY A 111 3.19 3.88 13.65
CA GLY A 111 3.24 5.21 14.26
C GLY A 111 1.91 5.69 14.85
N ALA A 112 1.98 6.48 15.92
CA ALA A 112 0.80 6.86 16.70
C ALA A 112 -0.21 7.71 15.91
N VAL A 113 0.24 8.59 15.01
CA VAL A 113 -0.66 9.40 14.16
C VAL A 113 -1.38 8.51 13.15
N LEU A 114 -0.68 7.55 12.55
CA LEU A 114 -1.30 6.56 11.67
C LEU A 114 -2.35 5.73 12.41
N ARG A 115 -2.00 5.25 13.60
CA ARG A 115 -2.91 4.49 14.48
C ARG A 115 -4.20 5.27 14.73
N SER A 116 -4.08 6.52 15.20
CA SER A 116 -5.24 7.38 15.45
C SER A 116 -6.07 7.67 14.19
N CYS A 117 -5.43 7.81 13.02
CA CYS A 117 -6.15 7.99 11.75
C CYS A 117 -6.97 6.74 11.37
N LEU A 118 -6.43 5.54 11.60
CA LEU A 118 -7.11 4.27 11.30
C LEU A 118 -8.24 3.97 12.30
N GLU A 119 -8.09 4.33 13.58
CA GLU A 119 -9.12 4.16 14.62
C GLU A 119 -10.34 5.09 14.44
N ALA A 120 -10.15 6.21 13.74
CA ALA A 120 -11.21 7.18 13.47
C ALA A 120 -12.02 6.78 12.21
N GLN A 121 -12.05 7.66 11.19
CA GLN A 121 -12.68 7.40 9.91
C GLN A 121 -11.66 7.65 8.79
N PRO A 122 -10.79 6.67 8.48
CA PRO A 122 -9.68 6.90 7.55
C PRO A 122 -10.18 7.11 6.13
N GLN A 123 -9.63 8.13 5.45
CA GLN A 123 -9.73 8.24 4.00
C GLN A 123 -8.64 7.38 3.36
N ILE A 124 -9.00 6.18 2.91
CA ILE A 124 -8.04 5.20 2.41
C ILE A 124 -7.73 5.45 0.93
N LEU A 125 -6.44 5.56 0.62
CA LEU A 125 -5.90 5.64 -0.73
C LEU A 125 -4.94 4.46 -0.96
N TYR A 126 -5.25 3.59 -1.90
CA TYR A 126 -4.31 2.56 -2.35
C TYR A 126 -3.49 3.12 -3.52
N VAL A 127 -2.19 3.29 -3.31
CA VAL A 127 -1.25 3.88 -4.26
C VAL A 127 -0.32 2.80 -4.75
N VAL A 128 -0.32 2.57 -6.07
CA VAL A 128 0.64 1.69 -6.74
C VAL A 128 1.58 2.56 -7.57
N ILE A 129 2.88 2.48 -7.27
CA ILE A 129 3.93 3.22 -7.97
C ILE A 129 4.70 2.25 -8.85
N ILE A 130 4.66 2.44 -10.17
CA ILE A 130 5.42 1.62 -11.12
C ILE A 130 6.60 2.44 -11.67
N GLN A 131 7.84 2.03 -11.38
CA GLN A 131 9.04 2.79 -11.74
C GLN A 131 9.12 3.04 -13.26
N LYS A 132 9.19 1.96 -14.05
CA LYS A 132 9.37 2.00 -15.51
C LYS A 132 8.03 1.83 -16.22
N HIS A 133 7.19 2.87 -16.14
CA HIS A 133 5.88 2.84 -16.76
C HIS A 133 5.53 4.15 -17.44
N GLU A 134 5.08 4.06 -18.68
CA GLU A 134 4.55 5.19 -19.44
C GLU A 134 3.27 5.70 -18.75
N PRO A 135 3.12 7.02 -18.53
CA PRO A 135 1.92 7.59 -17.89
C PRO A 135 0.61 7.11 -18.53
N SER A 136 0.60 6.97 -19.86
CA SER A 136 -0.57 6.50 -20.62
C SER A 136 -1.01 5.08 -20.26
N TRP A 137 -0.09 4.24 -19.79
CA TRP A 137 -0.37 2.84 -19.45
C TRP A 137 -0.92 2.70 -18.02
N CYS A 138 -0.67 3.67 -17.13
CA CYS A 138 -1.17 3.64 -15.74
C CYS A 138 -2.70 3.50 -15.68
N ASN A 139 -3.41 4.07 -16.66
CA ASN A 139 -4.86 4.00 -16.76
C ASN A 139 -5.36 2.54 -16.87
N GLY A 140 -4.71 1.70 -17.67
CA GLY A 140 -5.14 0.30 -17.86
C GLY A 140 -5.05 -0.51 -16.57
N LEU A 141 -3.93 -0.35 -15.84
CA LEU A 141 -3.74 -1.00 -14.54
C LEU A 141 -4.70 -0.44 -13.48
N GLN A 142 -4.92 0.88 -13.46
CA GLN A 142 -5.86 1.51 -12.54
C GLN A 142 -7.29 1.01 -12.76
N GLU A 143 -7.76 0.94 -14.00
CA GLU A 143 -9.10 0.42 -14.30
C GLU A 143 -9.24 -1.06 -13.92
N ALA A 144 -8.20 -1.86 -14.16
CA ALA A 144 -8.17 -3.26 -13.75
C ALA A 144 -8.27 -3.40 -12.22
N LEU A 145 -7.49 -2.64 -11.46
CA LEU A 145 -7.57 -2.61 -9.99
C LEU A 145 -8.92 -2.07 -9.50
N HIS A 146 -9.46 -1.04 -10.15
CA HIS A 146 -10.78 -0.47 -9.84
C HIS A 146 -11.88 -1.53 -9.94
N LYS A 147 -11.82 -2.37 -10.98
CA LYS A 147 -12.75 -3.48 -11.19
C LYS A 147 -12.52 -4.60 -10.18
N ALA A 148 -11.28 -5.05 -10.00
CA ALA A 148 -10.92 -6.15 -9.10
C ALA A 148 -11.18 -5.83 -7.62
N LEU A 149 -11.15 -4.54 -7.24
CA LEU A 149 -11.42 -4.06 -5.89
C LEU A 149 -12.82 -3.45 -5.71
N THR A 150 -13.77 -3.72 -6.61
CA THR A 150 -15.13 -3.13 -6.57
C THR A 150 -15.79 -3.25 -5.19
N SER A 151 -15.77 -4.45 -4.58
CA SER A 151 -16.35 -4.69 -3.26
C SER A 151 -15.62 -3.91 -2.17
N MET A 152 -14.29 -3.90 -2.20
CA MET A 152 -13.47 -3.16 -1.24
C MET A 152 -13.72 -1.65 -1.35
N ARG A 153 -13.80 -1.11 -2.56
CA ARG A 153 -14.15 0.29 -2.83
C ARG A 153 -15.52 0.66 -2.31
N SER A 154 -16.50 -0.24 -2.41
CA SER A 154 -17.86 0.03 -1.94
C SER A 154 -17.94 0.00 -0.42
N ILE A 155 -17.28 -0.97 0.23
CA ILE A 155 -17.29 -1.15 1.69
C ILE A 155 -16.46 -0.06 2.38
N TRP A 156 -15.22 0.12 1.93
CA TRP A 156 -14.22 0.95 2.60
C TRP A 156 -14.07 2.34 1.99
N LYS A 157 -14.81 2.66 0.93
CA LYS A 157 -14.71 3.92 0.18
C LYS A 157 -13.28 4.22 -0.30
N ILE A 158 -12.51 3.18 -0.64
CA ILE A 158 -11.11 3.34 -1.05
C ILE A 158 -11.02 4.05 -2.40
N GLN A 159 -10.02 4.91 -2.51
CA GLN A 159 -9.54 5.46 -3.77
C GLN A 159 -8.35 4.63 -4.23
N VAL A 160 -8.26 4.28 -5.51
CA VAL A 160 -7.12 3.56 -6.09
C VAL A 160 -6.42 4.49 -7.06
N VAL A 161 -5.09 4.58 -6.96
CA VAL A 161 -4.27 5.46 -7.80
C VAL A 161 -3.06 4.67 -8.28
N VAL A 162 -2.83 4.67 -9.59
CA VAL A 162 -1.63 4.11 -10.20
C VAL A 162 -0.84 5.24 -10.83
N ILE A 163 0.42 5.38 -10.43
CA ILE A 163 1.31 6.44 -10.92
C ILE A 163 2.69 5.86 -11.25
N ASN A 164 3.44 6.59 -12.06
CA ASN A 164 4.84 6.27 -12.33
C ASN A 164 5.78 7.04 -11.40
N GLU A 165 7.08 6.78 -11.53
CA GLU A 165 8.13 7.42 -10.74
C GLU A 165 8.10 8.96 -10.84
N GLU A 166 7.92 9.51 -12.05
CA GLU A 166 7.91 10.96 -12.29
C GLU A 166 6.78 11.66 -11.51
N ILE A 167 5.56 11.13 -11.60
CA ILE A 167 4.42 11.66 -10.85
C ILE A 167 4.65 11.48 -9.36
N ALA A 168 5.15 10.32 -8.92
CA ALA A 168 5.42 10.04 -7.51
C ALA A 168 6.45 11.02 -6.90
N ARG A 169 7.50 11.40 -7.64
CA ARG A 169 8.45 12.46 -7.25
C ARG A 169 7.76 13.82 -7.19
N THR A 170 6.96 14.16 -8.21
CA THR A 170 6.23 15.43 -8.29
C THR A 170 5.28 15.62 -7.11
N VAL A 171 4.59 14.55 -6.70
CA VAL A 171 3.72 14.56 -5.53
C VAL A 171 4.45 14.19 -4.24
N GLN A 172 5.79 14.12 -4.22
CA GLN A 172 6.61 13.89 -3.03
C GLN A 172 6.26 12.61 -2.25
N LEU A 173 5.94 11.53 -2.98
CA LEU A 173 5.82 10.18 -2.40
C LEU A 173 7.16 9.43 -2.41
N ILE A 174 8.11 9.88 -3.22
CA ILE A 174 9.48 9.33 -3.28
C ILE A 174 10.49 10.47 -3.41
N GLN A 175 11.75 10.19 -3.02
CA GLN A 175 12.88 11.12 -3.03
C GLN A 175 13.63 11.07 -4.36
#